data_AF-A0A353NNC5-F1
#
_entry.id   AF-A0A353NNC5-F1
#
_cell.length_a   1.000
_cell.length_b   1.000
_cell.length_c   1.000
_cell.angle_alpha   90.00
_cell.angle_beta   90.00
_cell.angle_gamma   90.00
#
_symmetry.space_group_name_H-M   'P 1'
#
loop_
_entity.id
_entity.type
_entity.pdbx_description
1 polymer ?
#
loop_
_entity_poly.entity_id
_entity_poly.type
_entity_poly.pdbx_seq_one_letter_code
_entity_poly.pdbx_strand_id
1 'polypeptide(L)'
;MWKSENNLFYRCAGRIAEESERPGMMNEERRELIDCFVSESRDLLDEIEPQIIELEQNVTAAGRIDKRLLNDIFRLFHTLKGSASFLDLQAIIQVTHQAETLFDLFRSGRTMITSMHVDLFCQATDFIRRVLEQVEREGHDRSFEGDAQQIEDALVEAIRSVSSDGEPAQEEQGSSGNDLGMDKVEQAPEDIEITAELIKS
;
A
#
# COMPACT_ATOMS: atom_id res chain seq x y z
N MET A 1 15.75 -4.89 -5.79
CA MET A 1 15.84 -6.36 -6.03
C MET A 1 14.44 -6.94 -6.00
N TRP A 2 13.74 -6.98 -7.13
CA TRP A 2 12.42 -7.61 -7.26
C TRP A 2 12.21 -8.11 -8.70
N LYS A 3 13.08 -9.04 -9.13
CA LYS A 3 12.76 -9.96 -10.22
C LYS A 3 12.22 -11.22 -9.55
N SER A 4 10.91 -11.33 -9.43
CA SER A 4 10.23 -12.55 -8.99
C SER A 4 9.57 -13.17 -10.21
N GLU A 5 10.10 -14.30 -10.67
CA GLU A 5 9.68 -14.98 -11.91
C GLU A 5 8.28 -15.62 -11.82
N ASN A 6 7.63 -15.54 -10.64
CA ASN A 6 6.26 -16.00 -10.40
C ASN A 6 5.17 -14.96 -10.68
N ASN A 7 5.51 -13.70 -10.99
CA ASN A 7 4.48 -12.72 -11.37
C ASN A 7 4.10 -12.90 -12.85
N LEU A 8 2.87 -13.36 -13.10
CA LEU A 8 2.28 -13.60 -14.42
C LEU A 8 2.35 -12.37 -15.35
N PHE A 9 2.22 -11.18 -14.79
CA PHE A 9 2.32 -9.90 -15.48
C PHE A 9 3.60 -9.76 -16.34
N TYR A 10 4.75 -10.13 -15.77
CA TYR A 10 6.03 -10.06 -16.49
C TYR A 10 6.14 -11.11 -17.61
N ARG A 11 5.35 -12.19 -17.56
CA ARG A 11 5.31 -13.21 -18.63
C ARG A 11 4.58 -12.71 -19.87
N CYS A 12 3.64 -11.78 -19.73
CA CYS A 12 3.00 -11.08 -20.85
C CYS A 12 3.90 -9.94 -21.36
N ALA A 13 4.40 -9.08 -20.46
CA ALA A 13 5.26 -7.95 -20.83
C ALA A 13 6.55 -8.34 -21.57
N GLY A 14 7.11 -9.54 -21.31
CA GLY A 14 8.35 -10.00 -21.94
C GLY A 14 8.27 -10.32 -23.45
N ARG A 15 7.08 -10.25 -24.09
CA ARG A 15 6.90 -10.52 -25.52
C ARG A 15 6.82 -9.25 -26.38
N ILE A 16 6.55 -8.09 -25.77
CA ILE A 16 6.08 -6.90 -26.47
C ILE A 16 7.14 -5.80 -26.34
N ALA A 17 8.08 -5.78 -27.29
CA ALA A 17 9.18 -4.82 -27.31
C ALA A 17 9.62 -4.42 -28.72
N GLU A 18 8.66 -4.21 -29.65
CA GLU A 18 8.92 -3.53 -30.93
C GLU A 18 7.62 -2.93 -31.53
N GLU A 19 7.73 -1.69 -32.06
CA GLU A 19 6.78 -1.02 -32.98
C GLU A 19 5.58 -0.17 -32.46
N SER A 20 5.91 0.90 -31.74
CA SER A 20 5.61 2.32 -32.10
C SER A 20 4.26 2.75 -32.75
N GLU A 21 3.54 3.62 -32.01
CA GLU A 21 2.78 4.80 -32.47
C GLU A 21 1.62 4.67 -33.49
N ARG A 22 0.38 4.65 -32.96
CA ARG A 22 -0.78 5.37 -33.57
C ARG A 22 -1.66 6.03 -32.49
N PRO A 23 -1.97 7.33 -32.58
CA PRO A 23 -2.94 7.96 -31.67
C PRO A 23 -4.39 7.67 -32.11
N GLY A 24 -5.27 7.34 -31.17
CA GLY A 24 -6.73 7.27 -31.40
C GLY A 24 -7.33 5.87 -31.53
N MET A 25 -6.51 4.82 -31.56
CA MET A 25 -6.94 3.45 -31.26
C MET A 25 -6.17 2.96 -30.04
N MET A 26 -6.87 2.26 -29.15
CA MET A 26 -6.20 1.28 -28.28
C MET A 26 -5.45 0.30 -29.18
N ASN A 27 -4.12 0.20 -29.04
CA ASN A 27 -3.39 -0.89 -29.67
C ASN A 27 -3.77 -2.20 -28.97
N GLU A 28 -3.74 -3.31 -29.72
CA GLU A 28 -4.16 -4.64 -29.24
C GLU A 28 -3.42 -5.00 -27.94
N GLU A 29 -2.14 -4.66 -27.86
CA GLU A 29 -1.27 -4.87 -26.71
C GLU A 29 -1.78 -4.18 -25.44
N ARG A 30 -2.22 -2.91 -25.51
CA ARG A 30 -2.80 -2.22 -24.33
C ARG A 30 -4.18 -2.78 -24.01
N ARG A 31 -4.94 -3.26 -25.00
CA ARG A 31 -6.21 -3.96 -24.77
C ARG A 31 -5.98 -5.28 -24.00
N GLU A 32 -5.05 -6.13 -24.43
CA GLU A 32 -4.67 -7.36 -23.71
C GLU A 32 -4.23 -7.08 -22.27
N LEU A 33 -3.41 -6.04 -22.05
CA LEU A 33 -2.95 -5.63 -20.72
C LEU A 33 -4.10 -5.13 -19.83
N ILE A 34 -5.05 -4.38 -20.38
CA ILE A 34 -6.24 -3.89 -19.68
C ILE A 34 -7.16 -5.07 -19.29
N ASP A 35 -7.43 -5.98 -20.22
CA ASP A 35 -8.33 -7.11 -19.97
C ASP A 35 -7.73 -8.08 -18.93
N CYS A 36 -6.41 -8.30 -18.98
CA CYS A 36 -5.65 -9.04 -17.96
C CYS A 36 -5.74 -8.36 -16.59
N PHE A 37 -5.49 -7.05 -16.51
CA PHE A 37 -5.60 -6.27 -15.28
C PHE A 37 -7.01 -6.30 -14.69
N VAL A 38 -8.05 -6.17 -15.52
CA VAL A 38 -9.45 -6.23 -15.07
C VAL A 38 -9.77 -7.60 -14.48
N SER A 39 -9.32 -8.69 -15.11
CA SER A 39 -9.50 -10.04 -14.57
C SER A 39 -8.78 -10.22 -13.24
N GLU A 40 -7.48 -9.93 -13.19
CA GLU A 40 -6.68 -10.06 -11.95
C GLU A 40 -7.23 -9.17 -10.82
N SER A 41 -7.67 -7.96 -11.14
CA SER A 41 -8.24 -7.03 -10.14
C SER A 41 -9.60 -7.51 -9.60
N ARG A 42 -10.42 -8.17 -10.41
CA ARG A 42 -11.67 -8.80 -9.95
C ARG A 42 -11.37 -9.94 -8.98
N ASP A 43 -10.43 -10.82 -9.33
CA ASP A 43 -10.01 -11.93 -8.45
C ASP A 43 -9.45 -11.41 -7.10
N LEU A 44 -8.63 -10.34 -7.13
CA LEU A 44 -8.11 -9.69 -5.92
C LEU A 44 -9.21 -9.04 -5.05
N LEU A 45 -10.26 -8.48 -5.66
CA LEU A 45 -11.39 -7.90 -4.93
C LEU A 45 -12.30 -8.99 -4.34
N ASP A 46 -12.46 -10.11 -5.03
CA ASP A 46 -13.19 -11.28 -4.50
C ASP A 46 -12.42 -11.95 -3.34
N GLU A 47 -11.09 -11.82 -3.28
CA GLU A 47 -10.25 -12.20 -2.12
C GLU A 47 -10.35 -11.20 -0.95
N ILE A 48 -10.40 -9.89 -1.22
CA ILE A 48 -10.36 -8.85 -0.17
C ILE A 48 -11.69 -8.70 0.58
N GLU A 49 -12.82 -8.88 -0.10
CA GLU A 49 -14.16 -8.63 0.45
C GLU A 49 -14.49 -9.47 1.71
N PRO A 50 -14.28 -10.81 1.75
CA PRO A 50 -14.50 -11.58 2.98
C PRO A 50 -13.53 -11.18 4.11
N GLN A 51 -12.32 -10.70 3.79
CA GLN A 51 -11.35 -10.24 4.79
C GLN A 51 -11.80 -8.91 5.44
N ILE A 52 -12.40 -8.00 4.67
CA ILE A 52 -12.95 -6.74 5.18
C ILE A 52 -14.19 -7.02 6.06
N ILE A 53 -15.02 -7.99 5.70
CA ILE A 53 -16.17 -8.44 6.53
C ILE A 53 -15.68 -9.10 7.84
N GLU A 54 -14.64 -9.93 7.79
CA GLU A 54 -14.01 -10.49 8.99
C GLU A 54 -13.44 -9.38 9.91
N LEU A 55 -12.86 -8.34 9.31
CA LEU A 55 -12.34 -7.17 10.03
C LEU A 55 -13.47 -6.43 10.76
N GLU A 56 -14.62 -6.20 10.11
CA GLU A 56 -15.82 -5.60 10.72
C GLU A 56 -16.29 -6.37 11.97
N GLN A 57 -16.36 -7.70 11.85
CA GLN A 57 -16.81 -8.59 12.93
C GLN A 57 -15.84 -8.56 14.12
N ASN A 58 -14.53 -8.63 13.85
CA ASN A 58 -13.48 -8.59 14.88
C ASN A 58 -13.47 -7.26 15.65
N VAL A 59 -13.65 -6.14 14.94
CA VAL A 59 -13.77 -4.79 15.51
C VAL A 59 -14.96 -4.72 16.47
N THR A 60 -16.12 -5.19 16.01
CA THR A 60 -17.38 -5.16 16.78
C THR A 60 -17.34 -6.10 17.99
N ALA A 61 -16.72 -7.28 17.87
CA ALA A 61 -16.78 -8.32 18.89
C ALA A 61 -15.78 -8.13 20.05
N ALA A 62 -14.56 -7.65 19.78
CA ALA A 62 -13.47 -7.73 20.75
C ALA A 62 -12.61 -6.46 20.87
N GLY A 63 -12.78 -5.46 20.00
CA GLY A 63 -11.90 -4.29 19.97
C GLY A 63 -10.42 -4.66 19.84
N ARG A 64 -10.11 -5.77 19.15
CA ARG A 64 -8.75 -6.26 18.89
C ARG A 64 -8.66 -6.66 17.43
N ILE A 65 -7.55 -6.30 16.81
CA ILE A 65 -7.34 -6.46 15.36
C ILE A 65 -6.27 -7.53 15.15
N ASP A 66 -6.54 -8.52 14.29
CA ASP A 66 -5.47 -9.41 13.84
C ASP A 66 -4.56 -8.67 12.86
N LYS A 67 -3.27 -8.56 13.22
CA LYS A 67 -2.26 -7.97 12.35
C LYS A 67 -2.06 -8.76 11.05
N ARG A 68 -2.41 -10.05 11.01
CA ARG A 68 -2.39 -10.86 9.78
C ARG A 68 -3.40 -10.33 8.78
N LEU A 69 -4.66 -10.19 9.20
CA LEU A 69 -5.75 -9.65 8.38
C LEU A 69 -5.41 -8.25 7.82
N LEU A 70 -4.89 -7.35 8.65
CA LEU A 70 -4.39 -6.04 8.19
C LEU A 70 -3.21 -6.14 7.18
N ASN A 71 -2.32 -7.12 7.34
CA ASN A 71 -1.20 -7.32 6.42
C ASN A 71 -1.67 -7.84 5.07
N ASP A 72 -2.65 -8.75 5.05
CA ASP A 72 -3.13 -9.38 3.82
C ASP A 72 -3.94 -8.37 2.99
N ILE A 73 -4.91 -7.67 3.61
CA ILE A 73 -5.67 -6.58 2.98
C ILE A 73 -4.73 -5.47 2.44
N PHE A 74 -3.73 -5.05 3.23
CA PHE A 74 -2.72 -4.08 2.78
C PHE A 74 -1.97 -4.53 1.51
N ARG A 75 -1.59 -5.82 1.43
CA ARG A 75 -0.85 -6.36 0.28
C ARG A 75 -1.72 -6.44 -0.98
N LEU A 76 -3.02 -6.68 -0.83
CA LEU A 76 -3.99 -6.65 -1.93
C LEU A 76 -4.13 -5.23 -2.49
N PHE A 77 -4.36 -4.21 -1.64
CA PHE A 77 -4.39 -2.80 -2.06
C PHE A 77 -3.07 -2.35 -2.71
N HIS A 78 -1.91 -2.70 -2.13
CA HIS A 78 -0.60 -2.37 -2.69
C HIS A 78 -0.35 -3.00 -4.07
N THR A 79 -0.83 -4.25 -4.27
CA THR A 79 -0.74 -4.95 -5.56
C THR A 79 -1.61 -4.26 -6.60
N LEU A 80 -2.86 -3.97 -6.25
CA LEU A 80 -3.80 -3.27 -7.13
C LEU A 80 -3.28 -1.89 -7.55
N LYS A 81 -2.76 -1.09 -6.59
CA LYS A 81 -2.11 0.20 -6.86
C LYS A 81 -0.95 0.05 -7.84
N GLY A 82 -0.10 -0.96 -7.64
CA GLY A 82 1.04 -1.24 -8.51
C GLY A 82 0.65 -1.53 -9.96
N SER A 83 -0.35 -2.39 -10.17
CA SER A 83 -0.84 -2.71 -11.51
C SER A 83 -1.58 -1.54 -12.16
N ALA A 84 -2.39 -0.79 -11.41
CA ALA A 84 -3.07 0.42 -11.89
C ALA A 84 -2.06 1.52 -12.31
N SER A 85 -0.96 1.65 -11.55
CA SER A 85 0.13 2.60 -11.83
C SER A 85 0.83 2.34 -13.16
N PHE A 86 0.96 1.08 -13.57
CA PHE A 86 1.53 0.73 -14.88
C PHE A 86 0.61 1.11 -16.05
N LEU A 87 -0.70 1.09 -15.84
CA LEU A 87 -1.72 1.32 -16.88
C LEU A 87 -2.20 2.78 -16.98
N ASP A 88 -1.68 3.65 -16.11
CA ASP A 88 -2.07 5.08 -15.98
C ASP A 88 -3.55 5.26 -15.58
N LEU A 89 -4.02 4.43 -14.63
CA LEU A 89 -5.39 4.43 -14.11
C LEU A 89 -5.47 5.27 -12.83
N GLN A 90 -5.53 6.60 -13.01
CA GLN A 90 -5.38 7.60 -11.95
C GLN A 90 -6.44 7.53 -10.85
N ALA A 91 -7.70 7.24 -11.21
CA ALA A 91 -8.80 7.14 -10.24
C ALA A 91 -8.60 5.94 -9.30
N ILE A 92 -8.10 4.81 -9.81
CA ILE A 92 -7.72 3.65 -8.97
C ILE A 92 -6.48 3.97 -8.12
N ILE A 93 -5.46 4.59 -8.71
CA ILE A 93 -4.20 4.93 -8.00
C ILE A 93 -4.47 5.84 -6.79
N GLN A 94 -5.28 6.89 -6.95
CA GLN A 94 -5.64 7.83 -5.89
C GLN A 94 -6.26 7.11 -4.67
N VAL A 95 -7.34 6.37 -4.88
CA VAL A 95 -8.08 5.68 -3.81
C VAL A 95 -7.24 4.59 -3.15
N THR A 96 -6.55 3.76 -3.94
CA THR A 96 -5.71 2.68 -3.40
C THR A 96 -4.52 3.19 -2.60
N HIS A 97 -3.94 4.34 -2.97
CA HIS A 97 -2.84 4.97 -2.24
C HIS A 97 -3.25 5.50 -0.86
N GLN A 98 -4.40 6.16 -0.75
CA GLN A 98 -4.87 6.62 0.58
C GLN A 98 -5.35 5.44 1.43
N ALA A 99 -5.98 4.43 0.84
CA ALA A 99 -6.34 3.20 1.56
C ALA A 99 -5.09 2.49 2.15
N GLU A 100 -4.02 2.35 1.35
CA GLU A 100 -2.74 1.79 1.81
C GLU A 100 -2.13 2.62 2.95
N THR A 101 -2.17 3.95 2.85
CA THR A 101 -1.69 4.88 3.90
C THR A 101 -2.47 4.71 5.20
N LEU A 102 -3.80 4.63 5.14
CA LEU A 102 -4.64 4.42 6.32
C LEU A 102 -4.41 3.04 6.96
N PHE A 103 -4.22 1.99 6.15
CA PHE A 103 -3.84 0.67 6.66
C PHE A 103 -2.47 0.68 7.36
N ASP A 104 -1.48 1.42 6.86
CA ASP A 104 -0.16 1.47 7.51
C ASP A 104 -0.20 2.15 8.89
N LEU A 105 -1.07 3.16 9.07
CA LEU A 105 -1.34 3.74 10.38
C LEU A 105 -1.90 2.69 11.37
N PHE A 106 -2.86 1.86 10.96
CA PHE A 106 -3.37 0.78 11.82
C PHE A 106 -2.32 -0.31 12.08
N ARG A 107 -1.49 -0.65 11.07
CA ARG A 107 -0.38 -1.62 11.19
C ARG A 107 0.67 -1.15 12.21
N SER A 108 0.90 0.16 12.31
CA SER A 108 1.79 0.77 13.33
C SER A 108 1.33 0.49 14.77
N GLY A 109 0.03 0.19 14.97
CA GLY A 109 -0.55 -0.12 16.27
C GLY A 109 -0.72 1.08 17.20
N ARG A 110 -0.59 2.31 16.68
CA ARG A 110 -0.80 3.56 17.45
C ARG A 110 -2.28 3.89 17.67
N THR A 111 -3.17 3.32 16.87
CA THR A 111 -4.59 3.67 16.81
C THR A 111 -5.46 2.43 16.65
N MET A 112 -6.75 2.56 16.98
CA MET A 112 -7.74 1.51 16.82
C MET A 112 -8.57 1.77 15.55
N ILE A 113 -8.72 0.75 14.72
CA ILE A 113 -9.71 0.76 13.64
C ILE A 113 -11.14 0.71 14.24
N THR A 114 -12.11 1.24 13.51
CA THR A 114 -13.52 1.38 13.94
C THR A 114 -14.44 0.98 12.78
N SER A 115 -15.73 0.75 13.03
CA SER A 115 -16.67 0.40 11.94
C SER A 115 -16.68 1.45 10.83
N MET A 116 -16.63 2.76 11.16
CA MET A 116 -16.52 3.84 10.17
C MET A 116 -15.31 3.70 9.22
N HIS A 117 -14.17 3.21 9.73
CA HIS A 117 -13.00 2.93 8.89
C HIS A 117 -13.22 1.73 7.98
N VAL A 118 -13.93 0.69 8.46
CA VAL A 118 -14.26 -0.50 7.66
C VAL A 118 -15.27 -0.16 6.58
N ASP A 119 -16.32 0.61 6.90
CA ASP A 119 -17.30 1.12 5.93
C ASP A 119 -16.64 1.90 4.78
N LEU A 120 -15.57 2.64 5.09
CA LEU A 120 -14.80 3.40 4.10
C LEU A 120 -13.93 2.50 3.21
N PHE A 121 -13.40 1.39 3.73
CA PHE A 121 -12.73 0.37 2.92
C PHE A 121 -13.71 -0.38 2.00
N CYS A 122 -14.92 -0.71 2.47
CA CYS A 122 -16.00 -1.25 1.62
C CYS A 122 -16.36 -0.28 0.48
N GLN A 123 -16.55 1.01 0.79
CA GLN A 123 -16.81 2.04 -0.23
C GLN A 123 -15.66 2.17 -1.25
N ALA A 124 -14.41 2.03 -0.80
CA ALA A 124 -13.26 2.03 -1.70
C ALA A 124 -13.25 0.80 -2.63
N THR A 125 -13.53 -0.40 -2.13
CA THR A 125 -13.62 -1.61 -2.97
C THR A 125 -14.79 -1.55 -3.95
N ASP A 126 -15.95 -1.07 -3.52
CA ASP A 126 -17.12 -0.87 -4.39
C ASP A 126 -16.87 0.17 -5.49
N PHE A 127 -16.20 1.27 -5.14
CA PHE A 127 -15.72 2.25 -6.11
C PHE A 127 -14.79 1.60 -7.15
N ILE A 128 -13.78 0.85 -6.71
CA ILE A 128 -12.85 0.16 -7.62
C ILE A 128 -13.60 -0.81 -8.54
N ARG A 129 -14.54 -1.63 -8.02
CA ARG A 129 -15.37 -2.52 -8.84
C ARG A 129 -16.10 -1.76 -9.97
N ARG A 130 -16.71 -0.61 -9.65
CA ARG A 130 -17.36 0.27 -10.68
C ARG A 130 -16.37 0.83 -11.70
N VAL A 131 -15.16 1.22 -11.27
CA VAL A 131 -14.12 1.71 -12.18
C VAL A 131 -13.64 0.61 -13.13
N LEU A 132 -13.51 -0.64 -12.67
CA LEU A 132 -13.09 -1.76 -13.52
C LEU A 132 -14.06 -2.01 -14.68
N GLU A 133 -15.37 -1.82 -14.50
CA GLU A 133 -16.35 -1.91 -15.60
C GLU A 133 -16.12 -0.85 -16.69
N GLN A 134 -15.69 0.35 -16.30
CA GLN A 134 -15.35 1.44 -17.22
C GLN A 134 -14.02 1.16 -17.93
N VAL A 135 -13.01 0.70 -17.18
CA VAL A 135 -11.68 0.36 -17.69
C VAL A 135 -11.76 -0.79 -18.69
N GLU A 136 -12.58 -1.82 -18.43
CA GLU A 136 -12.85 -2.92 -19.38
C GLU A 136 -13.49 -2.42 -20.68
N ARG A 137 -14.32 -1.38 -20.63
CA ARG A 137 -15.01 -0.86 -21.83
C ARG A 137 -14.15 0.10 -22.62
N GLU A 138 -13.56 1.09 -21.96
CA GLU A 138 -12.92 2.26 -22.57
C GLU A 138 -11.39 2.28 -22.44
N GLY A 139 -10.81 1.43 -21.60
CA GLY A 139 -9.36 1.37 -21.35
C GLY A 139 -8.83 2.49 -20.45
N HIS A 140 -9.70 3.30 -19.84
CA HIS A 140 -9.32 4.39 -18.94
C HIS A 140 -10.43 4.67 -17.90
N ASP A 141 -10.06 5.34 -16.81
CA ASP A 141 -10.92 5.60 -15.65
C ASP A 141 -11.31 7.09 -15.47
N ARG A 142 -10.95 7.97 -16.42
CA ARG A 142 -11.16 9.43 -16.36
C ARG A 142 -12.58 9.88 -15.99
N SER A 143 -13.59 9.13 -16.41
CA SER A 143 -15.00 9.38 -16.05
C SER A 143 -15.28 9.34 -14.54
N PHE A 144 -14.38 8.74 -13.75
CA PHE A 144 -14.49 8.57 -12.30
C PHE A 144 -13.59 9.52 -11.50
N GLU A 145 -12.85 10.45 -12.12
CA GLU A 145 -11.98 11.42 -11.41
C GLU A 145 -12.72 12.16 -10.26
N GLY A 146 -13.98 12.55 -10.49
CA GLY A 146 -14.81 13.23 -9.48
C GLY A 146 -15.34 12.31 -8.37
N ASP A 147 -15.56 11.02 -8.65
CA ASP A 147 -15.92 10.02 -7.64
C ASP A 147 -14.68 9.62 -6.82
N ALA A 148 -13.53 9.50 -7.48
CA ALA A 148 -12.24 9.20 -6.86
C ALA A 148 -11.87 10.26 -5.82
N GLN A 149 -12.01 11.54 -6.16
CA GLN A 149 -11.73 12.64 -5.23
C GLN A 149 -12.61 12.58 -3.98
N GLN A 150 -13.89 12.20 -4.09
CA GLN A 150 -14.79 12.09 -2.93
C GLN A 150 -14.35 10.98 -1.96
N ILE A 151 -13.91 9.84 -2.49
CA ILE A 151 -13.38 8.73 -1.70
C ILE A 151 -11.98 9.08 -1.14
N GLU A 152 -11.15 9.77 -1.92
CA GLU A 152 -9.85 10.29 -1.49
C GLU A 152 -10.00 11.25 -0.32
N ASP A 153 -10.88 12.24 -0.41
CA ASP A 153 -11.13 13.24 0.62
C ASP A 153 -11.60 12.58 1.94
N ALA A 154 -12.46 11.57 1.85
CA ALA A 154 -12.92 10.80 3.00
C ALA A 154 -11.79 9.97 3.65
N LEU A 155 -10.93 9.34 2.84
CA LEU A 155 -9.74 8.62 3.33
C LEU A 155 -8.71 9.56 3.95
N VAL A 156 -8.47 10.73 3.36
CA VAL A 156 -7.56 11.76 3.88
C VAL A 156 -8.07 12.32 5.21
N GLU A 157 -9.38 12.52 5.38
CA GLU A 157 -9.94 12.98 6.64
C GLU A 157 -9.87 11.90 7.73
N ALA A 158 -10.09 10.62 7.39
CA ALA A 158 -9.84 9.51 8.29
C ALA A 158 -8.35 9.44 8.71
N ILE A 159 -7.42 9.56 7.76
CA ILE A 159 -5.97 9.61 8.02
C ILE A 159 -5.61 10.76 8.99
N ARG A 160 -6.22 11.94 8.84
CA ARG A 160 -6.00 13.08 9.75
C ARG A 160 -6.49 12.79 11.16
N SER A 161 -7.73 12.32 11.31
CA SER A 161 -8.32 11.95 12.61
C SER A 161 -7.45 10.91 13.35
N VAL A 162 -7.06 9.85 12.64
CA VAL A 162 -6.17 8.80 13.13
C VAL A 162 -4.78 9.35 13.49
N SER A 163 -4.27 10.34 12.76
CA SER A 163 -2.98 10.96 13.07
C SER A 163 -3.03 11.90 14.28
N SER A 164 -4.13 12.63 14.50
CA SER A 164 -4.29 13.52 15.66
C SER A 164 -4.49 12.77 16.98
N ASP A 165 -5.18 11.63 16.96
CA ASP A 165 -5.37 10.79 18.14
C ASP A 165 -4.07 10.10 18.62
N GLY A 166 -2.97 10.24 17.85
CA GLY A 166 -1.66 9.66 18.13
C GLY A 166 -0.64 10.58 18.81
N GLU A 167 -1.01 11.79 19.25
CA GLU A 167 -0.09 12.66 20.00
C GLU A 167 0.21 12.11 21.41
N PRO A 168 1.49 11.87 21.78
CA PRO A 168 1.85 11.56 23.15
C PRO A 168 1.78 12.83 24.00
N ALA A 169 1.22 12.72 25.20
CA ALA A 169 1.36 13.76 26.22
C ALA A 169 2.86 14.02 26.47
N GLN A 170 3.27 15.28 26.37
CA GLN A 170 4.66 15.68 26.58
C GLN A 170 5.05 15.51 28.06
N GLU A 171 5.96 14.58 28.35
CA GLU A 171 6.64 14.57 29.65
C GLU A 171 7.60 15.75 29.76
N GLU A 172 7.60 16.38 30.94
CA GLU A 172 8.44 17.53 31.24
C GLU A 172 9.93 17.17 31.22
N GLN A 173 10.74 17.97 30.52
CA GLN A 173 12.16 18.11 30.86
C GLN A 173 12.51 19.59 31.06
N GLY A 174 12.38 20.03 32.32
CA GLY A 174 12.93 21.29 32.80
C GLY A 174 14.31 21.10 33.42
N SER A 175 15.26 21.96 33.01
CA SER A 175 16.58 22.18 33.64
C SER A 175 17.62 21.05 33.50
N SER A 176 18.93 21.31 33.45
CA SER A 176 19.71 22.55 33.64
C SER A 176 20.90 22.61 32.68
N GLY A 177 21.36 23.81 32.33
CA GLY A 177 22.56 24.01 31.51
C GLY A 177 23.89 23.94 32.27
N ASN A 178 24.95 23.69 31.49
CA ASN A 178 26.39 23.98 31.67
C ASN A 178 27.12 23.57 32.96
N ASP A 179 28.21 22.79 32.79
CA ASP A 179 29.57 23.28 33.10
C ASP A 179 30.64 22.62 32.19
N LEU A 180 31.83 23.22 32.11
CA LEU A 180 32.92 22.89 31.18
C LEU A 180 34.05 22.09 31.86
N GLY A 181 34.70 21.17 31.12
CA GLY A 181 35.92 20.49 31.58
C GLY A 181 36.71 19.83 30.44
N MET A 182 37.94 20.28 30.21
CA MET A 182 38.87 19.76 29.19
C MET A 182 39.84 18.68 29.74
N ASP A 183 40.57 18.04 28.81
CA ASP A 183 41.89 17.36 29.00
C ASP A 183 41.88 15.98 29.74
N LYS A 184 42.53 14.87 29.31
CA LYS A 184 43.54 14.57 28.26
C LYS A 184 44.06 13.10 28.38
N VAL A 185 44.69 12.58 27.31
CA VAL A 185 45.72 11.48 27.18
C VAL A 185 45.38 9.97 27.38
N GLU A 186 45.81 9.14 26.40
CA GLU A 186 46.31 7.72 26.40
C GLU A 186 45.55 6.58 27.14
N GLN A 187 45.63 5.29 26.76
CA GLN A 187 46.55 4.54 25.87
C GLN A 187 45.84 3.26 25.31
N ALA A 188 46.34 2.70 24.20
CA ALA A 188 46.04 1.32 23.74
C ALA A 188 47.01 0.32 24.42
N PRO A 189 46.90 -1.04 24.37
CA PRO A 189 46.41 -1.92 23.27
C PRO A 189 45.38 -2.99 23.76
N GLU A 190 45.15 -4.21 23.25
CA GLU A 190 45.79 -5.09 22.23
C GLU A 190 44.80 -6.17 21.68
N ASP A 191 45.16 -6.82 20.56
CA ASP A 191 44.78 -8.13 19.99
C ASP A 191 43.39 -8.81 20.17
N ILE A 192 42.69 -9.05 19.04
CA ILE A 192 41.91 -10.28 18.77
C ILE A 192 42.15 -10.73 17.32
N GLU A 193 42.69 -11.94 17.14
CA GLU A 193 42.92 -12.55 15.82
C GLU A 193 41.60 -12.97 15.13
N ILE A 194 41.53 -12.77 13.80
CA ILE A 194 40.47 -13.33 12.96
C ILE A 194 41.07 -14.45 12.10
N THR A 195 40.77 -15.70 12.42
CA THR A 195 41.10 -16.85 11.56
C THR A 195 39.93 -17.17 10.63
N ALA A 196 40.16 -17.00 9.32
CA ALA A 196 39.21 -17.31 8.27
C ALA A 196 39.67 -18.55 7.49
N GLU A 197 39.22 -19.74 7.89
CA GLU A 197 39.39 -20.97 7.11
C GLU A 197 38.15 -21.87 7.22
N LEU A 198 37.32 -21.87 6.18
CA LEU A 198 36.60 -23.07 5.72
C LEU A 198 36.11 -22.89 4.26
N ILE A 199 37.04 -22.94 3.31
CA ILE A 199 36.74 -23.06 1.89
C ILE A 199 37.32 -24.40 1.40
N LYS A 200 36.44 -25.24 0.82
CA LYS A 200 36.68 -26.55 0.17
C LYS A 200 36.96 -27.75 1.08
N SER A 201 35.96 -28.62 1.19
CA SER A 201 36.04 -29.99 0.64
C SER A 201 34.66 -30.39 0.11
#